data_AF-A0A7L4GWI3-F1
#
_entry.id   AF-A0A7L4GWI3-F1
#
_cell.length_a   1.000
_cell.length_b   1.000
_cell.length_c   1.000
_cell.angle_alpha   90.00
_cell.angle_beta   90.00
_cell.angle_gamma   90.00
#
_symmetry.space_group_name_H-M   'P 1'
#
loop_
_entity.id
_entity.type
_entity.pdbx_description
1 polymer ?
#
loop_
_entity_poly.entity_id
_entity_poly.type
_entity_poly.pdbx_seq_one_letter_code
_entity_poly.pdbx_strand_id
1 'polypeptide(L)'
;QPAAAAPGAVAAAVLSPRLCGSDPATPGAPSLEDDTEENSNDGSQPSKRRRMGSGDSSRSCETSSQDLGYSYFPAENLIEYKWPPDETGEYYMLQEQVSEYLGVTSFKRKYPDLERRDLSHKEKLYLRELNVITETQCTLGLTALRSDEVIDLMIKEYPAKHAEYSVILQEKERQRITDHYKEYSQMQQQNTQKVEASKVPEYIKKAAKKAAEFNSNLNRERMEERRAYFDLQTHIIQVPQGKYKILPTERTKVSPYPVALIPGQFQEYYKRY
;
A
#
# COMPACT_ATOMS: atom_id res chain seq x y z
N GLN A 1 -26.75 -35.73 54.28
CA GLN A 1 -28.10 -35.65 53.71
C GLN A 1 -28.75 -34.36 54.17
N PRO A 2 -29.51 -33.64 53.34
CA PRO A 2 -29.54 -33.53 51.86
C PRO A 2 -29.37 -32.03 51.45
N ALA A 3 -29.33 -31.52 50.21
CA ALA A 3 -29.33 -31.94 48.79
C ALA A 3 -28.70 -30.74 48.03
N ALA A 4 -27.70 -30.87 47.17
CA ALA A 4 -27.76 -31.29 45.76
C ALA A 4 -28.75 -30.48 44.88
N ALA A 5 -28.21 -29.52 44.10
CA ALA A 5 -28.82 -29.07 42.85
C ALA A 5 -27.75 -28.50 41.89
N ALA A 6 -27.54 -29.21 40.79
CA ALA A 6 -26.96 -28.77 39.52
C ALA A 6 -27.77 -29.50 38.42
N PRO A 7 -27.65 -29.19 37.12
CA PRO A 7 -27.33 -27.94 36.45
C PRO A 7 -28.44 -27.54 35.43
N GLY A 8 -28.48 -26.27 35.01
CA GLY A 8 -29.36 -25.81 33.91
C GLY A 8 -28.55 -25.51 32.65
N ALA A 9 -28.70 -26.34 31.61
CA ALA A 9 -28.15 -26.16 30.28
C ALA A 9 -29.27 -25.76 29.30
N VAL A 10 -29.11 -24.63 28.59
CA VAL A 10 -29.74 -24.26 27.30
C VAL A 10 -29.28 -22.82 26.98
N ALA A 11 -28.98 -22.36 25.77
CA ALA A 11 -29.01 -22.93 24.44
C ALA A 11 -28.01 -22.15 23.55
N ALA A 12 -27.36 -22.85 22.62
CA ALA A 12 -26.64 -22.25 21.51
C ALA A 12 -27.64 -21.69 20.49
N ALA A 13 -27.47 -20.43 20.09
CA ALA A 13 -28.18 -19.85 18.95
C ALA A 13 -27.19 -19.66 17.81
N VAL A 14 -27.24 -20.59 16.86
CA VAL A 14 -26.68 -20.50 15.51
C VAL A 14 -27.83 -20.19 14.56
N LEU A 15 -27.84 -19.02 13.91
CA LEU A 15 -28.56 -18.71 12.66
C LEU A 15 -27.86 -17.49 12.02
N SER A 16 -26.87 -17.73 11.15
CA SER A 16 -26.92 -17.74 9.66
C SER A 16 -26.84 -16.35 8.98
N PRO A 17 -25.92 -16.17 8.01
CA PRO A 17 -25.64 -14.90 7.37
C PRO A 17 -26.66 -14.58 6.27
N ARG A 18 -27.09 -13.32 6.19
CA ARG A 18 -27.92 -12.84 5.08
C ARG A 18 -27.04 -12.59 3.85
N LEU A 19 -27.25 -13.44 2.84
CA LEU A 19 -26.99 -13.15 1.44
C LEU A 19 -28.01 -12.10 0.96
N CYS A 20 -27.51 -10.99 0.42
CA CYS A 20 -28.24 -10.13 -0.50
C CYS A 20 -27.28 -9.77 -1.62
N GLY A 21 -27.39 -10.51 -2.73
CA GLY A 21 -26.86 -10.06 -4.01
C GLY A 21 -27.87 -9.14 -4.66
N SER A 22 -27.37 -8.13 -5.39
CA SER A 22 -27.99 -7.47 -6.55
C SER A 22 -27.03 -6.36 -7.03
N ASP A 23 -26.21 -6.67 -8.03
CA ASP A 23 -25.87 -5.70 -9.08
C ASP A 23 -27.14 -5.52 -9.96
N PRO A 24 -27.40 -4.33 -10.53
CA PRO A 24 -26.78 -3.99 -11.81
C PRO A 24 -26.54 -2.49 -12.10
N ALA A 25 -25.83 -2.27 -13.21
CA ALA A 25 -25.96 -1.17 -14.16
C ALA A 25 -24.91 -0.04 -14.11
N THR A 26 -23.93 -0.23 -14.99
CA THR A 26 -23.15 0.78 -15.71
C THR A 26 -24.02 1.83 -16.41
N PRO A 27 -23.65 3.12 -16.35
CA PRO A 27 -23.87 4.09 -17.43
C PRO A 27 -22.51 4.38 -18.10
N GLY A 28 -22.32 4.26 -19.40
CA GLY A 28 -23.14 4.83 -20.47
C GLY A 28 -22.36 5.99 -21.08
N ALA A 29 -21.57 5.71 -22.10
CA ALA A 29 -20.86 6.69 -22.90
C ALA A 29 -21.84 7.64 -23.62
N PRO A 30 -21.44 8.90 -23.87
CA PRO A 30 -21.99 9.68 -24.96
C PRO A 30 -20.94 9.83 -26.08
N SER A 31 -21.28 9.29 -27.25
CA SER A 31 -20.77 9.67 -28.56
C SER A 31 -21.80 10.58 -29.25
N LEU A 32 -21.34 11.67 -29.88
CA LEU A 32 -21.98 12.46 -30.95
C LEU A 32 -20.82 13.29 -31.56
N GLU A 33 -20.37 12.94 -32.78
CA GLU A 33 -20.72 13.58 -34.08
C GLU A 33 -20.19 15.02 -34.19
N ASP A 34 -19.77 15.56 -35.32
CA ASP A 34 -19.35 15.18 -36.68
C ASP A 34 -18.83 16.54 -37.19
N ASP A 35 -17.72 16.59 -37.92
CA ASP A 35 -17.50 17.68 -38.88
C ASP A 35 -16.45 17.22 -39.90
N THR A 36 -16.97 16.64 -40.98
CA THR A 36 -16.30 16.47 -42.26
C THR A 36 -16.55 17.70 -43.13
N GLU A 37 -15.50 18.40 -43.57
CA GLU A 37 -15.53 19.22 -44.79
C GLU A 37 -14.18 19.05 -45.52
N GLU A 38 -14.29 18.78 -46.82
CA GLU A 38 -13.23 18.33 -47.72
C GLU A 38 -12.75 19.49 -48.62
N ASN A 39 -11.50 19.38 -49.05
CA ASN A 39 -10.98 19.73 -50.39
C ASN A 39 -10.61 21.19 -50.72
N SER A 40 -9.32 21.41 -51.05
CA SER A 40 -8.87 21.64 -52.45
C SER A 40 -7.39 22.08 -52.55
N ASN A 41 -6.57 21.15 -53.08
CA ASN A 41 -5.62 21.21 -54.20
C ASN A 41 -4.64 22.39 -54.48
N ASP A 42 -3.56 22.00 -55.19
CA ASP A 42 -2.56 22.75 -55.97
C ASP A 42 -1.29 23.16 -55.18
N GLY A 43 -0.06 22.77 -55.49
CA GLY A 43 0.56 22.24 -56.71
C GLY A 43 1.83 23.07 -56.95
N SER A 44 3.04 22.47 -56.92
CA SER A 44 4.27 22.86 -57.66
C SER A 44 5.59 22.34 -57.02
N GLN A 45 6.18 21.31 -57.65
CA GLN A 45 7.63 21.05 -57.76
C GLN A 45 8.14 21.76 -59.05
N PRO A 46 9.45 22.06 -59.32
CA PRO A 46 10.62 21.13 -59.32
C PRO A 46 11.97 21.80 -58.89
N SER A 47 13.17 21.19 -58.77
CA SER A 47 13.95 20.45 -59.78
C SER A 47 15.25 19.80 -59.23
N LYS A 48 15.42 18.50 -59.52
CA LYS A 48 16.61 17.70 -59.93
C LYS A 48 18.05 18.16 -59.60
N ARG A 49 18.84 17.23 -59.02
CA ARG A 49 20.18 16.83 -59.52
C ARG A 49 20.46 15.35 -59.24
N ARG A 50 20.75 14.59 -60.31
CA ARG A 50 21.20 13.18 -60.31
C ARG A 50 22.74 13.13 -60.27
N ARG A 51 23.30 12.06 -59.67
CA ARG A 51 24.57 11.43 -60.08
C ARG A 51 24.53 9.94 -59.74
N MET A 52 25.08 9.11 -60.63
CA MET A 52 24.91 7.65 -60.75
C MET A 52 26.06 6.83 -60.16
N GLY A 53 25.74 5.57 -59.81
CA GLY A 53 26.60 4.36 -59.87
C GLY A 53 27.42 4.05 -58.61
N SER A 54 27.72 2.80 -58.23
CA SER A 54 27.33 1.43 -58.61
C SER A 54 28.04 0.51 -57.59
N GLY A 55 27.49 -0.67 -57.22
CA GLY A 55 28.32 -1.74 -56.62
C GLY A 55 27.73 -2.48 -55.42
N ASP A 56 27.06 -3.59 -55.72
CA ASP A 56 27.15 -4.92 -55.11
C ASP A 56 27.27 -5.09 -53.57
N SER A 57 26.21 -5.63 -52.95
CA SER A 57 26.35 -6.72 -51.96
C SER A 57 24.97 -7.28 -51.59
N SER A 58 24.62 -8.37 -52.25
CA SER A 58 23.51 -9.23 -51.85
C SER A 58 23.93 -10.06 -50.65
N ARG A 59 23.62 -9.60 -49.43
CA ARG A 59 23.68 -10.42 -48.22
C ARG A 59 22.29 -10.48 -47.60
N SER A 60 21.57 -11.54 -47.96
CA SER A 60 20.45 -12.05 -47.18
C SER A 60 20.98 -12.51 -45.82
N CYS A 61 20.97 -11.62 -44.82
CA CYS A 61 21.05 -12.05 -43.43
C CYS A 61 19.64 -12.44 -43.00
N GLU A 62 19.42 -13.74 -43.01
CA GLU A 62 18.42 -14.40 -42.17
C GLU A 62 18.50 -13.76 -40.78
N THR A 63 17.38 -13.25 -40.28
CA THR A 63 17.24 -12.83 -38.89
C THR A 63 17.32 -14.08 -38.03
N SER A 64 18.52 -14.64 -37.91
CA SER A 64 18.93 -15.39 -36.75
C SER A 64 18.88 -14.36 -35.63
N SER A 65 17.75 -14.32 -34.93
CA SER A 65 17.67 -13.92 -33.54
C SER A 65 18.66 -14.81 -32.80
N GLN A 66 19.94 -14.46 -32.89
CA GLN A 66 20.95 -14.94 -31.97
C GLN A 66 20.55 -14.33 -30.64
N ASP A 67 19.85 -15.16 -29.90
CA ASP A 67 19.58 -15.09 -28.48
C ASP A 67 20.92 -14.85 -27.78
N LEU A 68 21.33 -13.57 -27.73
CA LEU A 68 22.42 -13.10 -26.92
C LEU A 68 21.94 -13.31 -25.50
N GLY A 69 22.34 -14.42 -24.91
CA GLY A 69 21.99 -14.84 -23.56
C GLY A 69 22.24 -13.74 -22.55
N TYR A 70 21.23 -12.89 -22.36
CA TYR A 70 21.03 -12.20 -21.10
C TYR A 70 20.72 -13.31 -20.10
N SER A 71 21.73 -13.69 -19.33
CA SER A 71 21.53 -14.50 -18.13
C SER A 71 20.36 -13.87 -17.38
N TYR A 72 19.24 -14.60 -17.29
CA TYR A 72 18.05 -14.11 -16.63
C TYR A 72 18.40 -13.83 -15.16
N PHE A 73 18.46 -12.54 -14.81
CA PHE A 73 18.65 -12.13 -13.43
C PHE A 73 17.28 -12.12 -12.74
N PRO A 74 17.03 -12.99 -11.74
CA PRO A 74 15.73 -13.06 -11.09
C PRO A 74 15.49 -11.83 -10.21
N ALA A 75 14.23 -11.42 -10.11
CA ALA A 75 13.80 -10.29 -9.28
C ALA A 75 14.14 -10.47 -7.78
N GLU A 76 14.29 -11.72 -7.34
CA GLU A 76 14.69 -12.08 -5.97
C GLU A 76 16.06 -11.55 -5.57
N ASN A 77 16.98 -11.43 -6.54
CA ASN A 77 18.34 -10.99 -6.35
C ASN A 77 18.47 -9.45 -6.30
N LEU A 78 17.39 -8.71 -6.53
CA LEU A 78 17.37 -7.26 -6.37
C LEU A 78 17.16 -6.94 -4.88
N ILE A 79 18.22 -6.43 -4.25
CA ILE A 79 18.27 -6.24 -2.80
C ILE A 79 18.16 -4.76 -2.46
N GLU A 80 17.14 -4.44 -1.66
CA GLU A 80 17.04 -3.18 -0.95
C GLU A 80 17.78 -3.27 0.37
N TYR A 81 18.63 -2.29 0.63
CA TYR A 81 19.32 -2.16 1.90
C TYR A 81 19.18 -0.74 2.43
N LYS A 82 19.20 -0.61 3.75
CA LYS A 82 19.09 0.67 4.43
C LYS A 82 20.48 1.25 4.72
N TRP A 83 20.71 2.50 4.37
CA TRP A 83 21.95 3.19 4.70
C TRP A 83 21.73 4.68 5.05
N PRO A 84 22.32 5.21 6.14
CA PRO A 84 22.99 4.49 7.24
C PRO A 84 22.08 3.45 7.94
N PRO A 85 22.61 2.51 8.73
CA PRO A 85 21.79 1.45 9.36
C PRO A 85 20.84 1.97 10.45
N ASP A 86 20.96 3.24 10.86
CA ASP A 86 20.12 3.87 11.88
C ASP A 86 18.66 4.08 11.41
N GLU A 87 17.77 4.50 12.32
CA GLU A 87 16.37 4.80 11.98
C GLU A 87 16.22 5.87 10.89
N THR A 88 17.18 6.79 10.78
CA THR A 88 17.22 7.88 9.77
C THR A 88 17.79 7.47 8.41
N GLY A 89 18.16 6.21 8.22
CA GLY A 89 18.66 5.75 6.93
C GLY A 89 17.60 5.67 5.84
N GLU A 90 18.02 5.89 4.60
CA GLU A 90 17.18 5.73 3.42
C GLU A 90 17.45 4.38 2.75
N TYR A 91 16.52 3.92 1.92
CA TYR A 91 16.67 2.67 1.18
C TYR A 91 17.40 2.91 -0.15
N TYR A 92 18.39 2.06 -0.41
CA TYR A 92 19.19 2.07 -1.62
C TYR A 92 19.21 0.68 -2.27
N MET A 93 19.43 0.68 -3.59
CA MET A 93 19.72 -0.50 -4.40
C MET A 93 21.06 -0.33 -5.11
N LEU A 94 21.71 -1.44 -5.44
CA LEU A 94 22.97 -1.40 -6.22
C LEU A 94 22.67 -1.23 -7.70
N GLN A 95 23.31 -0.25 -8.33
CA GLN A 95 23.16 0.01 -9.76
C GLN A 95 23.50 -1.23 -10.58
N GLU A 96 24.51 -1.99 -10.17
CA GLU A 96 24.97 -3.18 -10.88
C GLU A 96 23.85 -4.23 -10.95
N GLN A 97 23.17 -4.50 -9.83
CA GLN A 97 22.02 -5.42 -9.77
C GLN A 97 20.83 -4.88 -10.60
N VAL A 98 20.52 -3.59 -10.49
CA VAL A 98 19.43 -2.96 -11.25
C VAL A 98 19.70 -3.03 -12.76
N SER A 99 20.93 -2.75 -13.17
CA SER A 99 21.33 -2.76 -14.58
C SER A 99 21.27 -4.16 -15.20
N GLU A 100 21.61 -5.18 -14.42
CA GLU A 100 21.52 -6.58 -14.83
C GLU A 100 20.05 -7.04 -14.89
N TYR A 101 19.24 -6.68 -13.89
CA TYR A 101 17.82 -7.04 -13.83
C TYR A 101 17.00 -6.47 -14.99
N LEU A 102 17.25 -5.20 -15.32
CA LEU A 102 16.56 -4.50 -16.41
C LEU A 102 17.20 -4.75 -17.80
N GLY A 103 18.37 -5.41 -17.86
CA GLY A 103 19.09 -5.64 -19.11
C GLY A 103 19.65 -4.36 -19.75
N VAL A 104 19.99 -3.35 -18.94
CA VAL A 104 20.47 -2.04 -19.40
C VAL A 104 21.99 -1.97 -19.35
N THR A 105 22.64 -2.03 -20.51
CA THR A 105 24.11 -2.04 -20.62
C THR A 105 24.79 -0.71 -20.27
N SER A 106 24.12 0.42 -20.46
CA SER A 106 24.67 1.75 -20.18
C SER A 106 23.68 2.60 -19.40
N PHE A 107 23.59 2.31 -18.10
CA PHE A 107 22.66 2.98 -17.19
C PHE A 107 22.87 4.49 -17.13
N LYS A 108 24.13 4.95 -17.19
CA LYS A 108 24.49 6.38 -17.18
C LYS A 108 24.03 7.17 -18.40
N ARG A 109 24.00 6.54 -19.57
CA ARG A 109 23.53 7.20 -20.79
C ARG A 109 22.01 7.18 -20.90
N LYS A 110 21.37 6.09 -20.46
CA LYS A 110 19.91 5.93 -20.51
C LYS A 110 19.19 6.81 -19.50
N TYR A 111 19.71 6.91 -18.29
CA TYR A 111 19.11 7.70 -17.20
C TYR A 111 20.14 8.68 -16.66
N PRO A 112 20.45 9.78 -17.37
CA PRO A 112 21.47 10.74 -16.93
C PRO A 112 21.10 11.41 -15.61
N ASP A 113 19.81 11.69 -15.42
CA ASP A 113 19.28 12.50 -14.31
C ASP A 113 19.06 11.71 -13.01
N LEU A 114 19.24 10.39 -13.03
CA LEU A 114 19.05 9.55 -11.85
C LEU A 114 20.15 9.79 -10.81
N GLU A 115 19.76 9.94 -9.54
CA GLU A 115 20.71 10.24 -8.48
C GLU A 115 21.62 9.04 -8.21
N ARG A 116 22.93 9.30 -8.18
CA ARG A 116 23.97 8.29 -7.99
C ARG A 116 24.91 8.68 -6.88
N ARG A 117 25.20 7.70 -6.04
CA ARG A 117 26.14 7.85 -4.94
C ARG A 117 27.14 6.70 -4.95
N ASP A 118 28.42 7.02 -4.87
CA ASP A 118 29.46 6.00 -4.72
C ASP A 118 29.38 5.37 -3.32
N LEU A 119 29.60 4.06 -3.22
CA LEU A 119 29.60 3.37 -1.92
C LEU A 119 30.81 3.75 -1.09
N SER A 120 30.58 4.15 0.17
CA SER A 120 31.66 4.37 1.13
C SER A 120 32.32 3.05 1.54
N HIS A 121 33.58 3.07 1.97
CA HIS A 121 34.27 1.85 2.40
C HIS A 121 33.55 1.13 3.56
N LYS A 122 33.00 1.90 4.52
CA LYS A 122 32.20 1.35 5.63
C LYS A 122 30.92 0.67 5.14
N GLU A 123 30.27 1.26 4.15
CA GLU A 123 29.05 0.74 3.53
C GLU A 123 29.31 -0.56 2.76
N LYS A 124 30.43 -0.63 2.03
CA LYS A 124 30.87 -1.86 1.36
C LYS A 124 31.11 -3.01 2.34
N LEU A 125 31.71 -2.73 3.51
CA LEU A 125 31.88 -3.73 4.57
C LEU A 125 30.54 -4.20 5.13
N TYR A 126 29.61 -3.28 5.38
CA TYR A 126 28.27 -3.62 5.84
C TYR A 126 27.51 -4.52 4.85
N LEU A 127 27.57 -4.20 3.56
CA LEU A 127 26.93 -5.01 2.52
C LEU A 127 27.57 -6.39 2.34
N ARG A 128 28.88 -6.50 2.60
CA ARG A 128 29.58 -7.80 2.66
C ARG A 128 29.09 -8.63 3.85
N GLU A 129 28.92 -8.04 5.02
CA GLU A 129 28.39 -8.73 6.22
C GLU A 129 26.96 -9.23 6.01
N LEU A 130 26.15 -8.47 5.27
CA LEU A 130 24.80 -8.87 4.85
C LEU A 130 24.79 -9.90 3.70
N ASN A 131 25.95 -10.33 3.19
CA ASN A 131 26.10 -11.22 2.04
C ASN A 131 25.42 -10.71 0.75
N VAL A 132 25.26 -9.39 0.62
CA VAL A 132 24.70 -8.74 -0.59
C VAL A 132 25.76 -8.65 -1.69
N ILE A 133 27.02 -8.48 -1.29
CA ILE A 133 28.17 -8.23 -2.17
C ILE A 133 29.31 -9.20 -1.82
N THR A 134 30.02 -9.70 -2.84
CA THR A 134 31.21 -10.54 -2.65
C THR A 134 32.49 -9.73 -2.41
N GLU A 135 33.52 -10.36 -1.84
CA GLU A 135 34.81 -9.69 -1.61
C GLU A 135 35.47 -9.16 -2.88
N THR A 136 35.29 -9.85 -4.01
CA THR A 136 35.76 -9.38 -5.32
C THR A 136 35.01 -8.12 -5.77
N GLN A 137 33.70 -8.06 -5.55
CA GLN A 137 32.89 -6.90 -5.89
C GLN A 137 33.19 -5.67 -5.02
N CYS A 138 33.65 -5.84 -3.77
CA CYS A 138 34.07 -4.71 -2.92
C CYS A 138 35.19 -3.87 -3.54
N THR A 139 36.06 -4.49 -4.35
CA THR A 139 37.15 -3.79 -5.06
C THR A 139 36.68 -3.00 -6.28
N LEU A 140 35.46 -3.24 -6.76
CA LEU A 140 34.86 -2.53 -7.88
C LEU A 140 34.30 -1.16 -7.45
N GLY A 141 34.14 -0.27 -8.43
CA GLY A 141 33.47 1.01 -8.28
C GLY A 141 31.95 0.84 -8.27
N LEU A 142 31.43 0.30 -7.18
CA LEU A 142 29.99 0.08 -6.99
C LEU A 142 29.25 1.38 -6.69
N THR A 143 28.05 1.48 -7.23
CA THR A 143 27.22 2.68 -7.15
C THR A 143 25.85 2.36 -6.56
N ALA A 144 25.41 3.19 -5.62
CA ALA A 144 24.09 3.14 -5.01
C ALA A 144 23.12 4.07 -5.73
N LEU A 145 21.89 3.59 -5.90
CA LEU A 145 20.72 4.33 -6.37
C LEU A 145 19.68 4.36 -5.26
N ARG A 146 18.91 5.45 -5.15
CA ARG A 146 17.75 5.48 -4.24
C ARG A 146 16.71 4.46 -4.68
N SER A 147 16.21 3.65 -3.75
CA SER A 147 15.20 2.62 -4.06
C SER A 147 13.95 3.22 -4.68
N ASP A 148 13.44 4.33 -4.13
CA ASP A 148 12.22 4.98 -4.61
C ASP A 148 12.33 5.41 -6.08
N GLU A 149 13.46 5.98 -6.48
CA GLU A 149 13.67 6.41 -7.88
C GLU A 149 13.75 5.22 -8.84
N VAL A 150 14.38 4.12 -8.40
CA VAL A 150 14.48 2.89 -9.20
C VAL A 150 13.09 2.27 -9.37
N ILE A 151 12.29 2.21 -8.31
CA ILE A 151 10.92 1.68 -8.35
C ILE A 151 10.06 2.54 -9.28
N ASP A 152 10.12 3.87 -9.14
CA ASP A 152 9.41 4.80 -10.03
C ASP A 152 9.77 4.61 -11.50
N LEU A 153 11.07 4.42 -11.78
CA LEU A 153 11.57 4.15 -13.12
C LEU A 153 11.05 2.80 -13.63
N MET A 154 11.05 1.76 -12.80
CA MET A 154 10.52 0.45 -13.16
C MET A 154 9.02 0.49 -13.46
N ILE A 155 8.25 1.25 -12.69
CA ILE A 155 6.80 1.44 -12.95
C ILE A 155 6.58 2.12 -14.31
N LYS A 156 7.36 3.16 -14.62
CA LYS A 156 7.18 3.98 -15.84
C LYS A 156 7.64 3.27 -17.11
N GLU A 157 8.81 2.64 -17.08
CA GLU A 157 9.48 2.13 -18.29
C GLU A 157 9.48 0.60 -18.40
N TYR A 158 9.36 -0.13 -17.27
CA TYR A 158 9.44 -1.60 -17.23
C TYR A 158 8.32 -2.23 -16.38
N PRO A 159 7.03 -2.00 -16.71
CA PRO A 159 5.91 -2.43 -15.87
C PRO A 159 5.87 -3.95 -15.64
N ALA A 160 6.31 -4.75 -16.61
CA ALA A 160 6.41 -6.20 -16.46
C ALA A 160 7.44 -6.61 -15.40
N LYS A 161 8.64 -6.00 -15.42
CA LYS A 161 9.69 -6.22 -14.42
C LYS A 161 9.26 -5.71 -13.04
N HIS A 162 8.59 -4.56 -13.00
CA HIS A 162 8.01 -4.08 -11.75
C HIS A 162 6.97 -5.04 -11.16
N ALA A 163 6.11 -5.63 -11.98
CA ALA A 163 5.12 -6.61 -11.52
C ALA A 163 5.78 -7.85 -10.90
N GLU A 164 6.83 -8.39 -11.53
CA GLU A 164 7.62 -9.49 -10.97
C GLU A 164 8.26 -9.10 -9.63
N TYR A 165 8.89 -7.92 -9.57
CA TYR A 165 9.53 -7.43 -8.34
C TYR A 165 8.54 -7.20 -7.20
N SER A 166 7.35 -6.67 -7.52
CA SER A 166 6.27 -6.43 -6.56
C SER A 166 5.82 -7.71 -5.86
N VAL A 167 5.73 -8.83 -6.60
CA VAL A 167 5.37 -10.13 -6.03
C VAL A 167 6.43 -10.58 -5.03
N ILE A 168 7.72 -10.40 -5.33
CA ILE A 168 8.81 -10.75 -4.42
C ILE A 168 8.77 -9.90 -3.15
N LEU A 169 8.52 -8.59 -3.26
CA LEU A 169 8.38 -7.71 -2.10
C LEU A 169 7.23 -8.16 -1.18
N GLN A 170 6.07 -8.47 -1.77
CA GLN A 170 4.91 -8.95 -1.03
C GLN A 170 5.17 -10.30 -0.36
N GLU A 171 5.85 -11.21 -1.05
CA GLU A 171 6.19 -12.53 -0.51
C GLU A 171 7.20 -12.42 0.63
N LYS A 172 8.25 -11.58 0.49
CA LYS A 172 9.20 -11.30 1.57
C LYS A 172 8.51 -10.74 2.82
N GLU A 173 7.56 -9.81 2.65
CA GLU A 173 6.80 -9.26 3.78
C GLU A 173 5.86 -10.30 4.40
N ARG A 174 5.17 -11.10 3.58
CA ARG A 174 4.33 -12.21 4.04
C ARG A 174 5.15 -13.22 4.85
N GLN A 175 6.37 -13.53 4.40
CA GLN A 175 7.28 -14.43 5.09
C GLN A 175 7.72 -13.84 6.43
N ARG A 176 8.09 -12.54 6.47
CA ARG A 176 8.44 -11.82 7.71
C ARG A 176 7.32 -11.87 8.75
N ILE A 177 6.08 -11.62 8.33
CA ILE A 177 4.89 -11.72 9.20
C ILE A 177 4.70 -13.15 9.70
N THR A 178 4.82 -14.12 8.79
CA THR A 178 4.65 -15.54 9.11
C THR A 178 5.69 -16.01 10.11
N ASP A 179 6.96 -15.63 9.93
CA ASP A 179 8.05 -16.03 10.81
C ASP A 179 7.97 -15.33 12.17
N HIS A 180 7.59 -14.05 12.21
CA HIS A 180 7.28 -13.34 13.45
C HIS A 180 6.11 -14.01 14.20
N TYR A 181 5.08 -14.49 13.48
CA TYR A 181 3.97 -15.22 14.10
C TYR A 181 4.42 -16.60 14.64
N LYS A 182 5.26 -17.33 13.89
CA LYS A 182 5.86 -18.59 14.36
C LYS A 182 6.71 -18.37 15.60
N GLU A 183 7.56 -17.34 15.62
CA GLU A 183 8.38 -17.00 16.78
C GLU A 183 7.50 -16.66 17.99
N TYR A 184 6.49 -15.82 17.80
CA TYR A 184 5.51 -15.49 18.84
C TYR A 184 4.81 -16.74 19.39
N SER A 185 4.37 -17.65 18.50
CA SER A 185 3.75 -18.91 18.88
C SER A 185 4.72 -19.85 19.60
N GLN A 186 5.97 -19.96 19.15
CA GLN A 186 7.00 -20.77 19.81
C GLN A 186 7.35 -20.22 21.19
N MET A 187 7.49 -18.90 21.33
CA MET A 187 7.66 -18.25 22.64
C MET A 187 6.47 -18.54 23.56
N GLN A 188 5.24 -18.53 23.04
CA GLN A 188 4.03 -18.84 23.82
C GLN A 188 3.98 -20.31 24.25
N GLN A 189 4.43 -21.24 23.41
CA GLN A 189 4.54 -22.67 23.71
C GLN A 189 5.66 -22.99 24.72
N GLN A 190 6.83 -22.35 24.60
CA GLN A 190 7.90 -22.48 25.59
C GLN A 190 7.52 -21.89 26.95
N ASN A 191 6.74 -20.80 26.97
CA ASN A 191 6.24 -20.22 28.21
C ASN A 191 5.18 -21.11 28.87
N THR A 192 4.33 -21.80 28.11
CA THR A 192 3.32 -22.73 28.64
C THR A 192 3.91 -24.04 29.13
N GLN A 193 4.97 -24.58 28.50
CA GLN A 193 5.66 -25.79 28.98
C GLN A 193 6.55 -25.56 30.22
N LYS A 194 6.86 -24.31 30.58
CA LYS A 194 7.65 -23.94 31.77
C LYS A 194 6.87 -23.11 32.80
N VAL A 195 5.53 -23.18 32.81
CA VAL A 195 4.77 -22.62 33.94
C VAL A 195 4.87 -23.57 35.12
N GLU A 196 5.92 -23.40 35.91
CA GLU A 196 5.98 -23.86 37.29
C GLU A 196 4.66 -23.48 37.99
N ALA A 197 3.97 -24.43 38.63
CA ALA A 197 2.66 -24.20 39.26
C ALA A 197 2.68 -23.01 40.25
N SER A 198 3.85 -22.74 40.85
CA SER A 198 4.10 -21.60 41.74
C SER A 198 4.01 -20.22 41.07
N LYS A 199 4.18 -20.12 39.74
CA LYS A 199 4.16 -18.84 39.00
C LYS A 199 2.79 -18.50 38.40
N VAL A 200 1.85 -19.46 38.39
CA VAL A 200 0.46 -19.27 37.93
C VAL A 200 -0.20 -17.99 38.51
N PRO A 201 -0.12 -17.68 39.82
CA PRO A 201 -0.71 -16.45 40.34
C PRO A 201 -0.07 -15.16 39.77
N GLU A 202 1.22 -15.17 39.45
CA GLU A 202 1.89 -14.03 38.82
C GLU A 202 1.43 -13.84 37.36
N TYR A 203 1.25 -14.94 36.62
CA TYR A 203 0.70 -14.88 35.26
C TYR A 203 -0.75 -14.36 35.25
N ILE A 204 -1.58 -14.78 36.19
CA ILE A 204 -2.95 -14.25 36.35
C ILE A 204 -2.90 -12.74 36.65
N LYS A 205 -2.03 -12.31 37.57
CA LYS A 205 -1.85 -10.89 37.89
C LYS A 205 -1.37 -10.10 36.66
N LYS A 206 -0.45 -10.66 35.87
CA LYS A 206 0.06 -10.04 34.63
C LYS A 206 -1.00 -9.97 33.55
N ALA A 207 -1.80 -11.03 33.37
CA ALA A 207 -2.92 -11.04 32.43
C ALA A 207 -4.00 -10.03 32.83
N ALA A 208 -4.36 -9.97 34.11
CA ALA A 208 -5.28 -8.98 34.64
C ALA A 208 -4.76 -7.55 34.45
N LYS A 209 -3.46 -7.31 34.68
CA LYS A 209 -2.83 -6.01 34.42
C LYS A 209 -2.88 -5.64 32.94
N LYS A 210 -2.53 -6.56 32.04
CA LYS A 210 -2.63 -6.34 30.59
C LYS A 210 -4.06 -6.06 30.13
N ALA A 211 -5.04 -6.79 30.65
CA ALA A 211 -6.45 -6.54 30.36
C ALA A 211 -6.90 -5.17 30.87
N ALA A 212 -6.45 -4.76 32.07
CA ALA A 212 -6.73 -3.44 32.60
C ALA A 212 -6.06 -2.32 31.77
N GLU A 213 -4.81 -2.50 31.35
CA GLU A 213 -4.10 -1.58 30.44
C GLU A 213 -4.83 -1.46 29.10
N PHE A 214 -5.25 -2.59 28.50
CA PHE A 214 -6.03 -2.60 27.27
C PHE A 214 -7.37 -1.85 27.43
N ASN A 215 -8.11 -2.12 28.51
CA ASN A 215 -9.37 -1.43 28.80
C ASN A 215 -9.18 0.07 29.01
N SER A 216 -8.10 0.45 29.69
CA SER A 216 -7.73 1.85 29.90
C SER A 216 -7.43 2.55 28.57
N ASN A 217 -6.59 1.95 27.72
CA ASN A 217 -6.25 2.48 26.41
C ASN A 217 -7.48 2.58 25.49
N LEU A 218 -8.32 1.55 25.45
CA LEU A 218 -9.56 1.55 24.67
C LEU A 218 -10.49 2.70 25.08
N ASN A 219 -10.64 2.91 26.40
CA ASN A 219 -11.45 4.00 26.94
C ASN A 219 -10.82 5.37 26.65
N ARG A 220 -9.49 5.48 26.70
CA ARG A 220 -8.75 6.70 26.36
C ARG A 220 -8.97 7.05 24.88
N GLU A 221 -8.73 6.13 23.95
CA GLU A 221 -9.00 6.35 22.52
C GLU A 221 -10.46 6.72 22.25
N ARG A 222 -11.41 6.06 22.93
CA ARG A 222 -12.85 6.41 22.83
C ARG A 222 -13.14 7.85 23.27
N MET A 223 -12.39 8.37 24.24
CA MET A 223 -12.62 9.69 24.84
C MET A 223 -11.79 10.79 24.21
N GLU A 224 -10.62 10.50 23.65
CA GLU A 224 -9.70 11.48 23.06
C GLU A 224 -9.86 11.56 21.55
N GLU A 225 -9.80 10.42 20.86
CA GLU A 225 -9.76 10.36 19.39
C GLU A 225 -11.15 10.19 18.78
N ARG A 226 -12.00 9.34 19.36
CA ARG A 226 -13.31 8.95 18.80
C ARG A 226 -14.48 9.66 19.48
N ARG A 227 -14.32 10.96 19.73
CA ARG A 227 -15.34 11.78 20.45
C ARG A 227 -16.61 12.00 19.64
N ALA A 228 -16.46 12.14 18.34
CA ALA A 228 -17.51 12.30 17.35
C ALA A 228 -16.90 11.94 15.99
N TYR A 229 -17.70 11.49 15.04
CA TYR A 229 -17.25 11.31 13.66
C TYR A 229 -18.23 11.96 12.70
N PHE A 230 -17.70 12.59 11.65
CA PHE A 230 -18.52 13.14 10.57
C PHE A 230 -18.82 12.01 9.58
N ASP A 231 -20.09 11.64 9.46
CA ASP A 231 -20.55 10.65 8.51
C ASP A 231 -20.71 11.30 7.13
N LEU A 232 -19.85 10.90 6.18
CA LEU A 232 -19.84 11.45 4.82
C LEU A 232 -21.08 11.09 4.00
N GLN A 233 -21.72 9.95 4.29
CA GLN A 233 -22.90 9.53 3.51
C GLN A 233 -24.11 10.38 3.89
N THR A 234 -24.31 10.64 5.17
CA THR A 234 -25.46 11.40 5.68
C THR A 234 -25.16 12.88 5.93
N HIS A 235 -23.88 13.27 5.88
CA HIS A 235 -23.40 14.59 6.29
C HIS A 235 -23.79 14.97 7.73
N ILE A 236 -23.93 13.97 8.62
CA ILE A 236 -24.30 14.16 10.03
C ILE A 236 -23.10 13.86 10.93
N ILE A 237 -22.90 14.71 11.94
CA ILE A 237 -21.92 14.44 13.00
C ILE A 237 -22.53 13.45 13.99
N GLN A 238 -22.00 12.23 13.99
CA GLN A 238 -22.38 11.17 14.91
C GLN A 238 -21.64 11.35 16.24
N VAL A 239 -22.38 11.34 17.34
CA VAL A 239 -21.85 11.51 18.69
C VAL A 239 -22.27 10.35 19.59
N PRO A 240 -21.47 9.96 20.60
CA PRO A 240 -21.85 8.91 21.54
C PRO A 240 -23.19 9.23 22.22
N GLN A 241 -24.08 8.24 22.23
CA GLN A 241 -25.40 8.37 22.84
C GLN A 241 -25.29 8.66 24.35
N GLY A 242 -26.22 9.47 24.87
CA GLY A 242 -26.31 9.78 26.30
C GLY A 242 -25.34 10.84 26.82
N LYS A 243 -24.43 11.37 26.00
CA LYS A 243 -23.54 12.48 26.42
C LYS A 243 -24.21 13.85 26.45
N TYR A 244 -25.30 14.03 25.69
CA TYR A 244 -25.99 15.30 25.56
C TYR A 244 -27.46 15.17 25.95
N LYS A 245 -28.04 16.25 26.48
CA LYS A 245 -29.48 16.36 26.70
C LYS A 245 -30.14 16.50 25.33
N ILE A 246 -30.81 15.45 24.88
CA ILE A 246 -31.57 15.44 23.63
C ILE A 246 -32.98 15.95 23.95
N LEU A 247 -33.46 16.92 23.17
CA LEU A 247 -34.85 17.38 23.30
C LEU A 247 -35.79 16.25 22.86
N PRO A 248 -36.98 16.12 23.48
CA PRO A 248 -37.99 15.19 23.00
C PRO A 248 -38.31 15.44 21.52
N THR A 249 -38.50 14.36 20.74
CA THR A 249 -38.71 14.42 19.27
C THR A 249 -39.82 15.40 18.88
N GLU A 250 -40.87 15.52 19.69
CA GLU A 250 -41.98 16.45 19.46
C GLU A 250 -41.56 17.92 19.42
N ARG A 251 -40.47 18.28 20.11
CA ARG A 251 -39.91 19.64 20.16
C ARG A 251 -38.78 19.88 19.17
N THR A 252 -38.36 18.84 18.44
CA THR A 252 -37.31 18.91 17.41
C THR A 252 -37.91 19.01 16.01
N LYS A 253 -39.24 18.88 15.87
CA LYS A 253 -39.94 19.09 14.60
C LYS A 253 -39.78 20.54 14.16
N VAL A 254 -39.32 20.73 12.92
CA VAL A 254 -39.23 22.06 12.32
C VAL A 254 -40.65 22.59 12.16
N SER A 255 -40.94 23.72 12.80
CA SER A 255 -42.22 24.41 12.66
C SER A 255 -42.45 24.79 11.19
N PRO A 256 -43.70 24.87 10.70
CA PRO A 256 -44.01 25.39 9.37
C PRO A 256 -43.54 26.84 9.15
N TYR A 257 -43.17 27.54 10.21
CA TYR A 257 -42.69 28.92 10.18
C TYR A 257 -41.15 28.97 10.29
N PRO A 258 -40.49 29.90 9.55
CA PRO A 258 -39.03 29.99 9.49
C PRO A 258 -38.43 30.35 10.86
N VAL A 259 -37.28 29.78 11.21
CA VAL A 259 -36.60 29.99 12.50
C VAL A 259 -36.41 31.48 12.81
N ALA A 260 -36.81 31.92 14.01
CA ALA A 260 -36.64 33.31 14.46
C ALA A 260 -35.16 33.68 14.52
N LEU A 261 -34.77 34.68 13.72
CA LEU A 261 -33.40 35.20 13.70
C LEU A 261 -33.15 36.20 14.85
N ILE A 262 -34.22 36.75 15.45
CA ILE A 262 -34.14 37.80 16.47
C ILE A 262 -34.88 37.32 17.73
N PRO A 263 -34.25 37.38 18.93
CA PRO A 263 -34.91 37.10 20.19
C PRO A 263 -36.13 38.03 20.41
N GLY A 264 -37.30 37.46 20.71
CA GLY A 264 -38.56 38.20 20.91
C GLY A 264 -39.52 38.19 19.72
N GLN A 265 -39.14 37.60 18.60
CA GLN A 265 -40.03 37.36 17.46
C GLN A 265 -40.85 36.08 17.71
N PHE A 266 -42.09 36.21 18.19
CA PHE A 266 -42.99 35.07 18.41
C PHE A 266 -43.64 34.63 17.09
N GLN A 267 -43.53 33.34 16.75
CA GLN A 267 -43.98 32.78 15.46
C GLN A 267 -45.21 31.89 15.57
N GLU A 268 -45.58 31.46 16.79
CA GLU A 268 -46.57 30.39 17.00
C GLU A 268 -47.94 30.89 17.47
N TYR A 269 -48.16 32.22 17.59
CA TYR A 269 -49.44 32.78 18.02
C TYR A 269 -50.09 33.59 16.89
N TYR A 270 -51.01 32.99 16.13
CA TYR A 270 -51.93 33.73 15.26
C TYR A 270 -53.38 33.46 15.68
N LYS A 271 -54.19 34.53 15.73
CA LYS A 271 -55.61 34.46 16.07
C LYS A 271 -56.41 34.47 14.77
N ARG A 272 -57.17 33.40 14.50
CA ARG A 272 -58.06 33.33 13.34
C ARG A 272 -59.37 34.05 13.70
N TYR A 273 -59.64 35.16 13.03
CA TYR A 273 -60.92 35.87 13.13
C TYR A 273 -61.99 35.15 12.31
#